data_AF-A0A9X2EVX8-F1
#
_entry.id   AF-A0A9X2EVX8-F1
#
_cell.length_a   1.000
_cell.length_b   1.000
_cell.length_c   1.000
_cell.angle_alpha   90.00
_cell.angle_beta   90.00
_cell.angle_gamma   90.00
#
_symmetry.space_group_name_H-M   'P 1'
#
loop_
_entity.id
_entity.type
_entity.pdbx_description
1 polymer ?
#
loop_
_entity_poly.entity_id
_entity_poly.type
_entity_poly.pdbx_seq_one_letter_code
_entity_poly.pdbx_strand_id
1 'polypeptide(L)' 'MTKVQQKISGCFRSEEGARAFSLIRSYLLTCQKNKIASGEALTQILNGEWPDFLLEKFKSLEVGAE' A
#
# COMPACT_ATOMS: atom_id res chain seq x y z
N MET A 1 21.07 -6.49 -33.64
CA MET A 1 20.68 -5.61 -32.51
C MET A 1 20.12 -6.50 -31.41
N THR A 2 20.97 -6.91 -30.46
CA THR A 2 20.55 -7.66 -29.27
C THR A 2 19.66 -6.75 -28.43
N LYS A 3 18.43 -7.16 -28.10
CA LYS A 3 17.58 -6.42 -27.16
C LYS A 3 18.30 -6.39 -25.81
N VAL A 4 18.96 -5.28 -25.50
CA VAL A 4 19.73 -5.07 -24.25
C VAL A 4 18.82 -4.95 -23.01
N GLN A 5 17.50 -4.91 -23.19
CA GLN A 5 16.54 -5.13 -22.11
C GLN A 5 15.45 -6.09 -22.60
N GLN A 6 15.39 -7.27 -21.99
CA GLN A 6 14.16 -8.04 -22.06
C GLN A 6 13.08 -7.20 -21.38
N LYS A 7 12.02 -6.85 -22.12
CA LYS A 7 10.79 -6.40 -21.49
C LYS A 7 10.39 -7.50 -20.51
N ILE A 8 10.51 -7.24 -19.22
CA ILE A 8 9.82 -8.05 -18.21
C ILE A 8 8.35 -7.66 -18.32
N SER A 9 7.67 -8.10 -19.39
CA SER A 9 6.21 -8.05 -19.47
C SER A 9 5.67 -9.21 -18.62
N GLY A 10 6.03 -9.22 -17.34
CA GLY A 10 5.47 -10.14 -16.37
C GLY A 10 4.19 -9.51 -15.84
N CYS A 11 3.07 -9.77 -16.50
CA CYS A 11 1.78 -9.68 -15.82
C CYS A 11 1.86 -10.53 -14.54
N PHE A 12 1.12 -10.17 -13.49
CA PHE A 12 1.12 -10.93 -12.24
C PHE A 12 0.93 -12.43 -12.52
N ARG A 13 1.71 -13.27 -11.82
CA ARG A 13 1.71 -14.73 -12.02
C ARG A 13 0.38 -15.38 -11.59
N SER A 14 -0.37 -14.71 -10.72
CA SER A 14 -1.69 -15.09 -10.26
C SER A 14 -2.52 -13.83 -9.96
N GLU A 15 -3.85 -13.97 -9.99
CA GLU A 15 -4.76 -12.90 -9.56
C GLU A 15 -4.55 -12.54 -8.08
N GLU A 16 -4.31 -13.55 -7.24
CA GLU A 16 -4.00 -13.34 -5.82
C GLU A 16 -2.76 -12.45 -5.63
N GLY A 17 -1.68 -12.74 -6.36
CA GLY A 17 -0.48 -11.90 -6.33
C GLY A 17 -0.74 -10.48 -6.83
N ALA A 18 -1.61 -10.32 -7.83
CA ALA A 18 -2.04 -9.01 -8.32
C ALA A 18 -2.78 -8.20 -7.25
N ARG A 19 -3.70 -8.86 -6.53
CA ARG A 19 -4.48 -8.24 -5.45
C ARG A 19 -3.57 -7.87 -4.28
N ALA A 20 -2.72 -8.79 -3.82
CA ALA A 20 -1.77 -8.53 -2.75
C ALA A 20 -0.84 -7.36 -3.10
N PHE A 21 -0.27 -7.34 -4.30
CA PHE A 21 0.56 -6.23 -4.76
C PHE A 21 -0.22 -4.91 -4.77
N SER A 22 -1.44 -4.90 -5.31
CA SER A 22 -2.27 -3.70 -5.40
C SER A 22 -2.61 -3.14 -4.02
N LEU A 23 -2.95 -4.02 -3.06
CA LEU A 23 -3.21 -3.65 -1.68
C LEU A 23 -1.98 -3.02 -1.02
N ILE A 24 -0.84 -3.71 -1.03
CA ILE A 24 0.40 -3.22 -0.44
C ILE A 24 0.81 -1.89 -1.08
N ARG A 25 0.78 -1.81 -2.42
CA ARG A 25 1.17 -0.62 -3.15
C ARG A 25 0.26 0.56 -2.88
N SER A 26 -1.05 0.34 -2.82
CA SER A 26 -2.03 1.40 -2.54
C SER A 26 -1.89 1.96 -1.11
N TYR A 27 -1.65 1.09 -0.12
CA TYR A 27 -1.34 1.49 1.25
C TYR A 27 -0.08 2.35 1.32
N LEU A 28 1.02 1.89 0.73
CA LEU A 28 2.29 2.63 0.71
C LEU A 28 2.17 3.97 -0.01
N LEU A 29 1.46 4.02 -1.14
CA LEU A 29 1.20 5.28 -1.84
C LEU A 29 0.41 6.27 -1.00
N THR A 30 -0.57 5.77 -0.24
CA THR A 30 -1.38 6.62 0.63
C THR A 30 -0.55 7.16 1.79
N CYS A 31 0.31 6.34 2.40
CA CYS A 31 1.24 6.78 3.44
C CYS A 31 2.23 7.84 2.91
N GLN A 32 2.80 7.63 1.71
CA GLN A 32 3.71 8.59 1.08
C GLN A 32 3.03 9.93 0.79
N LYS A 33 1.77 9.93 0.33
CA LYS A 33 0.99 11.16 0.12
C LYS A 33 0.81 11.96 1.41
N ASN A 34 0.76 11.27 2.55
CA ASN A 34 0.69 11.86 3.88
C ASN A 34 2.06 11.99 4.55
N LYS A 35 3.14 12.01 3.75
CA LYS A 35 4.54 12.26 4.17
C LYS A 35 5.14 11.21 5.11
N ILE A 36 4.58 10.00 5.14
CA ILE A 36 5.14 8.88 5.90
C ILE A 36 6.04 8.05 5.00
N ALA A 37 7.24 7.72 5.48
CA ALA A 37 8.20 6.92 4.75
C ALA A 37 7.70 5.46 4.63
N SER A 38 7.96 4.81 3.50
CA SER A 38 7.47 3.45 3.26
C SER A 38 7.95 2.44 4.30
N GLY A 39 9.20 2.56 4.77
CA GLY A 39 9.75 1.66 5.80
C GLY A 39 9.07 1.83 7.17
N GLU A 40 8.74 3.06 7.53
CA GLU A 40 7.99 3.38 8.74
C GLU A 40 6.57 2.84 8.65
N ALA A 41 5.87 3.09 7.53
CA ALA A 41 4.52 2.58 7.29
C ALA A 41 4.45 1.04 7.33
N LEU A 42 5.48 0.36 6.84
CA LEU A 42 5.59 -1.11 6.93
C LEU A 42 5.87 -1.57 8.36
N THR A 43 6.70 -0.86 9.11
CA THR A 43 7.01 -1.21 10.50
C THR A 43 5.76 -1.09 11.38
N GLN A 44 5.01 0.01 11.24
CA GLN A 44 3.75 0.23 11.96
C GLN A 44 2.75 -0.90 11.69
N ILE A 45 2.46 -1.20 10.42
CA ILE A 45 1.46 -2.21 10.08
C ILE A 45 1.88 -3.62 10.50
N LEU A 46 3.18 -3.95 10.45
CA LEU A 46 3.69 -5.24 10.93
C LEU A 46 3.64 -5.36 12.45
N ASN A 47 3.72 -4.25 13.17
CA ASN A 47 3.50 -4.19 14.62
C ASN A 47 2.01 -4.15 15.00
N GLY A 48 1.10 -4.11 14.02
CA GLY A 48 -0.35 -4.03 14.25
C GLY A 48 -0.88 -2.62 14.52
N GLU A 49 -0.07 -1.59 14.25
CA GLU A 49 -0.42 -0.18 14.43
C GLU A 49 -0.78 0.48 13.10
N TRP A 50 -1.64 1.51 13.16
CA TRP A 50 -2.00 2.33 12.01
C TRP A 50 -1.40 3.73 12.12
N PRO A 51 -0.99 4.35 11.00
CA PRO A 51 -0.59 5.75 10.98
C PRO A 51 -1.68 6.69 11.47
N ASP A 52 -1.29 7.78 12.16
CA ASP A 52 -2.21 8.76 12.77
C ASP A 52 -3.28 9.28 11.81
N PHE A 53 -2.91 9.62 10.57
CA PHE A 53 -3.87 10.16 9.60
C PHE A 53 -4.98 9.16 9.25
N LEU A 54 -4.70 7.85 9.31
CA LEU A 54 -5.73 6.83 9.10
C LEU A 54 -6.61 6.69 10.34
N LEU A 55 -6.03 6.73 11.53
CA LEU A 55 -6.80 6.71 12.78
C LEU A 55 -7.77 7.90 12.86
N GLU A 56 -7.31 9.11 12.55
CA GLU A 56 -8.18 10.29 12.47
C GLU A 56 -9.26 10.14 11.39
N LYS A 57 -8.92 9.50 10.27
CA LYS A 57 -9.90 9.21 9.22
C LYS A 57 -10.92 8.16 9.65
N PHE A 58 -10.52 7.12 10.37
CA PHE A 58 -11.45 6.11 10.91
C PHE A 58 -12.40 6.73 11.92
N LYS A 59 -11.88 7.53 12.86
CA LYS A 59 -12.71 8.28 13.82
C LYS A 59 -13.74 9.20 13.13
N SER A 60 -13.34 9.88 12.06
CA SER A 60 -14.27 10.75 11.31
C SER A 60 -15.29 9.99 10.47
N LEU A 61 -15.00 8.73 10.09
CA LEU A 61 -15.95 7.84 9.41
C LEU A 61 -16.92 7.17 10.41
N GLU A 62 -16.51 6.98 11.66
CA GLU A 62 -17.33 6.44 12.76
C GLU A 62 -18.38 7.44 13.29
N VAL A 63 -18.50 8.64 12.73
CA VAL A 63 -19.59 9.62 13.01
C VAL A 63 -20.85 9.34 12.16
N GLY A 64 -20.92 8.21 11.46
CA GLY A 64 -22.06 7.85 10.60
C GLY A 64 -22.45 6.38 10.58
N ALA A 65 -22.11 5.62 11.62
CA ALA A 65 -22.58 4.25 11.81
C ALA A 65 -23.32 4.15 13.16
N GLU A 66 -24.51 4.74 13.21
CA GLU A 66 -25.62 4.20 14.00
C GLU A 66 -26.34 3.12 13.16
#